data_AF-X1S299-F1
#
_entry.id   AF-X1S299-F1
#
_cell.length_a   1.000
_cell.length_b   1.000
_cell.length_c   1.000
_cell.angle_alpha   90.00
_cell.angle_beta   90.00
_cell.angle_gamma   90.00
#
_symmetry.space_group_name_H-M   'P 1'
#
loop_
_entity.id
_entity.type
_entity.pdbx_description
1 polymer ?
#
loop_
_entity_poly.entity_id
_entity_poly.type
_entity_poly.pdbx_seq_one_letter_code
_entity_poly.pdbx_strand_id
1 'polypeptide(L)'
;NRCTEPLEGVDRRDMEEYLLHHLAIAGIKKNIFDDAAVTAIHQGSGGLFRKANHLARGALIAAAKEQSMIVTAEHVRMAATEIF
;
A
#
# COMPACT_ATOMS: atom_id res chain seq x y z
N ASN A 1 -21.16 -23.67 13.86
CA ASN A 1 -20.66 -23.71 12.47
C ASN A 1 -21.13 -22.48 11.71
N ARG A 2 -20.25 -21.50 11.49
CA ARG A 2 -20.18 -20.64 10.29
C ARG A 2 -18.96 -19.72 10.43
N CYS A 3 -17.77 -20.31 10.34
CA CYS A 3 -16.50 -19.59 10.23
C CYS A 3 -15.97 -19.78 8.80
N THR A 4 -16.67 -19.25 7.80
CA THR A 4 -16.23 -19.23 6.40
C THR A 4 -16.93 -18.10 5.64
N GLU A 5 -16.82 -16.87 6.13
CA GLU A 5 -17.02 -15.72 5.24
C GLU A 5 -15.65 -15.36 4.66
N PRO A 6 -15.49 -15.27 3.33
CA PRO A 6 -14.29 -14.70 2.73
C PRO A 6 -14.08 -13.32 3.34
N LEU A 7 -12.86 -12.99 3.78
CA LEU A 7 -12.52 -11.62 4.15
C LEU A 7 -12.70 -10.77 2.89
N GLU A 8 -13.82 -10.05 2.78
CA GLU A 8 -14.03 -9.09 1.71
C GLU A 8 -12.91 -8.06 1.77
N GLY A 9 -12.25 -7.86 0.63
CA GLY A 9 -11.21 -6.85 0.52
C GLY A 9 -11.81 -5.48 0.78
N VAL A 10 -11.09 -4.64 1.50
CA VAL A 10 -11.54 -3.27 1.80
C VAL A 10 -11.64 -2.45 0.51
N ASP A 11 -12.40 -1.36 0.54
CA ASP A 11 -12.49 -0.47 -0.63
C ASP A 11 -11.23 0.41 -0.77
N ARG A 12 -11.15 1.17 -1.87
CA ARG A 12 -9.99 2.04 -2.15
C ARG A 12 -9.81 3.14 -1.10
N ARG A 13 -10.92 3.67 -0.55
CA ARG A 13 -10.90 4.76 0.42
C ARG A 13 -10.40 4.27 1.77
N ASP A 14 -10.90 3.12 2.21
CA ASP A 14 -10.41 2.45 3.43
C ASP A 14 -8.92 2.10 3.30
N MET A 15 -8.47 1.71 2.10
CA MET A 15 -7.06 1.49 1.83
C MET A 15 -6.24 2.78 1.95
N GLU A 16 -6.74 3.90 1.44
CA GLU A 16 -6.08 5.19 1.56
C GLU A 16 -5.98 5.63 3.02
N GLU A 17 -7.07 5.54 3.77
CA GLU A 17 -7.10 5.86 5.20
C GLU A 17 -6.14 4.97 6.01
N TYR A 18 -6.07 3.69 5.67
CA TYR A 18 -5.11 2.75 6.27
C TYR A 18 -3.66 3.17 6.05
N LEU A 19 -3.30 3.56 4.81
CA LEU A 19 -1.95 4.04 4.49
C LEU A 19 -1.64 5.34 5.23
N LEU A 20 -2.58 6.30 5.26
CA LEU A 20 -2.43 7.56 5.97
C LEU A 20 -2.27 7.35 7.48
N HIS A 21 -3.01 6.40 8.07
CA HIS A 21 -2.88 6.05 9.47
C HIS A 21 -1.46 5.55 9.79
N HIS A 22 -0.91 4.67 8.95
CA HIS A 22 0.46 4.17 9.10
C HIS A 22 1.51 5.28 8.93
N LEU A 23 1.31 6.22 8.01
CA LEU A 23 2.18 7.40 7.87
C LEU A 23 2.14 8.28 9.13
N ALA A 24 0.95 8.50 9.70
CA ALA A 24 0.79 9.29 10.91
C ALA A 24 1.52 8.66 12.11
N ILE A 25 1.46 7.33 12.26
CA ILE A 25 2.24 6.59 13.27
C ILE A 25 3.75 6.82 13.09
N ALA A 26 4.23 6.89 11.85
CA ALA A 26 5.62 7.20 11.52
C ALA A 26 5.99 8.69 11.65
N GLY A 27 5.05 9.56 12.07
CA GLY A 27 5.26 11.01 12.19
C GLY A 27 5.19 11.77 10.86
N ILE A 28 4.79 11.11 9.78
CA ILE A 28 4.66 11.70 8.45
C ILE A 28 3.26 12.28 8.30
N LYS A 29 3.18 13.61 8.17
CA LYS A 29 1.90 14.35 8.09
C LYS A 29 1.37 14.52 6.67
N LYS A 30 2.21 14.28 5.66
CA LYS A 30 1.87 14.45 4.25
C LYS A 30 1.70 13.08 3.62
N ASN A 31 0.66 12.90 2.81
CA ASN A 31 0.58 11.71 1.97
C ASN A 31 1.75 11.72 0.98
N ILE A 32 2.57 10.67 1.05
CA ILE A 32 3.70 10.46 0.13
C ILE A 32 3.37 9.45 -0.96
N PHE A 33 2.18 8.86 -0.95
CA PHE A 33 1.66 8.03 -2.04
C PHE A 33 0.85 8.91 -2.99
N ASP A 34 1.09 8.80 -4.29
CA ASP A 34 0.16 9.36 -5.28
C ASP A 34 -1.09 8.47 -5.41
N ASP A 35 -2.15 9.02 -6.00
CA ASP A 35 -3.44 8.31 -6.15
C ASP A 35 -3.30 6.99 -6.93
N ALA A 36 -2.35 6.95 -7.88
CA ALA A 36 -2.08 5.77 -8.68
C ALA A 36 -1.39 4.67 -7.84
N ALA A 37 -0.50 5.03 -6.92
CA ALA A 37 0.15 4.15 -5.98
C ALA A 37 -0.86 3.56 -4.99
N VAL A 38 -1.76 4.38 -4.44
CA VAL A 38 -2.85 3.90 -3.57
C VAL A 38 -3.71 2.88 -4.31
N THR A 39 -4.09 3.18 -5.56
CA THR A 39 -4.85 2.26 -6.41
C THR A 39 -4.08 0.97 -6.69
N ALA A 40 -2.79 1.05 -7.00
CA ALA A 40 -1.95 -0.11 -7.26
C ALA A 40 -1.77 -0.99 -6.01
N ILE A 41 -1.64 -0.39 -4.82
CA ILE A 41 -1.57 -1.11 -3.54
C ILE A 41 -2.91 -1.82 -3.25
N HIS A 42 -4.04 -1.13 -3.45
CA HIS A 42 -5.37 -1.70 -3.28
C HIS A 42 -5.57 -2.92 -4.19
N GLN A 43 -5.31 -2.76 -5.48
CA GLN A 43 -5.47 -3.83 -6.47
C GLN A 43 -4.48 -4.97 -6.25
N GLY A 44 -3.20 -4.67 -6.02
CA GLY A 44 -2.15 -5.67 -5.80
C GLY A 44 -2.31 -6.45 -4.49
N SER A 45 -2.93 -5.84 -3.47
CA SER A 45 -3.23 -6.52 -2.21
C SER A 45 -4.54 -7.32 -2.24
N GLY A 46 -5.43 -7.07 -3.20
CA GLY A 46 -6.79 -7.57 -3.19
C GLY A 46 -7.61 -7.04 -2.02
N GLY A 47 -7.31 -5.82 -1.56
CA GLY A 47 -7.97 -5.19 -0.39
C GLY A 47 -7.58 -5.80 0.96
N LEU A 48 -6.51 -6.59 1.04
CA LEU A 48 -6.04 -7.17 2.30
C LEU A 48 -4.94 -6.29 2.93
N PHE A 49 -5.20 -5.68 4.09
CA PHE A 49 -4.26 -4.77 4.75
C PHE A 49 -2.86 -5.34 4.96
N ARG A 50 -2.74 -6.63 5.33
CA ARG A 50 -1.42 -7.25 5.48
C ARG A 50 -0.62 -7.23 4.18
N LYS A 51 -1.24 -7.61 3.05
CA LYS A 51 -0.59 -7.56 1.72
C LYS A 51 -0.32 -6.12 1.29
N ALA A 52 -1.24 -5.21 1.58
CA ALA A 52 -1.08 -3.79 1.27
C ALA A 52 0.13 -3.19 2.00
N ASN A 53 0.33 -3.52 3.28
CA ASN A 53 1.51 -3.09 4.04
C ASN A 53 2.81 -3.62 3.45
N HIS A 54 2.84 -4.88 2.98
CA HIS A 54 4.02 -5.43 2.30
C HIS A 54 4.33 -4.65 1.02
N LEU A 55 3.32 -4.40 0.17
CA LEU A 55 3.47 -3.62 -1.06
C LEU A 55 3.91 -2.18 -0.77
N ALA A 56 3.27 -1.51 0.18
CA ALA A 56 3.59 -0.14 0.57
C ALA A 56 5.03 -0.03 1.08
N ARG A 57 5.48 -0.96 1.93
CA ARG A 57 6.86 -0.98 2.43
C ARG A 57 7.88 -1.19 1.31
N GLY A 58 7.63 -2.15 0.41
CA GLY A 58 8.51 -2.37 -0.75
C GLY A 58 8.53 -1.14 -1.67
N ALA A 59 7.39 -0.51 -1.88
CA ALA A 59 7.27 0.69 -2.72
C ALA A 59 8.02 1.89 -2.13
N LEU A 60 8.03 2.04 -0.79
CA LEU A 60 8.85 3.04 -0.11
C LEU A 60 10.35 2.79 -0.31
N ILE A 61 10.79 1.53 -0.27
CA ILE A 61 12.18 1.16 -0.53
C ILE A 61 12.55 1.45 -1.99
N ALA A 62 11.69 1.10 -2.94
CA ALA A 62 11.89 1.39 -4.36
C ALA A 62 11.97 2.91 -4.62
N ALA A 63 11.05 3.69 -4.05
CA ALA A 63 11.06 5.15 -4.15
C ALA A 63 12.34 5.76 -3.57
N ALA A 64 12.79 5.26 -2.41
CA ALA A 64 14.03 5.72 -1.77
C ALA A 64 15.27 5.39 -2.62
N LYS A 65 15.31 4.23 -3.28
CA LYS A 65 16.38 3.83 -4.21
C LYS A 65 16.46 4.77 -5.41
N GLU A 66 15.33 5.28 -5.87
CA GLU A 66 15.22 6.27 -6.95
C GLU A 66 15.35 7.73 -6.46
N GLN A 67 15.62 7.95 -5.17
CA GLN A 67 15.67 9.27 -4.54
C GLN A 67 14.38 10.09 -4.73
N SER A 68 13.24 9.41 -4.92
CA SER A 68 11.93 10.03 -5.04
C SER A 68 11.31 10.29 -3.68
N MET A 69 10.74 11.49 -3.50
CA MET A 69 9.95 11.85 -2.33
C MET A 69 8.49 11.39 -2.40
N ILE A 70 8.07 10.87 -3.56
CA ILE A 70 6.71 10.39 -3.82
C ILE A 70 6.75 8.93 -4.27
N VAL A 71 5.93 8.11 -3.65
CA VAL A 71 5.67 6.73 -4.06
C VAL A 71 4.66 6.75 -5.19
N THR A 72 5.04 6.18 -6.33
CA THR A 72 4.20 6.09 -7.53
C THR A 72 3.76 4.65 -7.76
N ALA A 73 2.82 4.44 -8.68
CA ALA A 73 2.41 3.10 -9.09
C ALA A 73 3.57 2.24 -9.63
N GLU A 74 4.64 2.84 -10.18
CA GLU A 74 5.82 2.10 -10.64
C GLU A 74 6.59 1.50 -9.47
N HIS A 75 6.83 2.29 -8.42
CA HIS A 75 7.47 1.77 -7.20
C HIS A 75 6.67 0.60 -6.59
N VAL A 76 5.33 0.67 -6.66
CA VAL A 76 4.45 -0.43 -6.20
C VAL A 76 4.58 -1.67 -7.10
N ARG A 77 4.66 -1.50 -8.42
CA ARG A 77 4.90 -2.61 -9.35
C ARG A 77 6.24 -3.28 -9.11
N MET A 78 7.31 -2.49 -8.91
CA MET A 78 8.62 -3.03 -8.53
C MET A 78 8.54 -3.84 -7.25
N ALA A 79 7.89 -3.31 -6.21
CA ALA A 79 7.67 -4.00 -4.95
C ALA A 79 6.87 -5.31 -5.11
N ALA A 80 5.93 -5.38 -6.04
CA ALA A 80 5.15 -6.59 -6.32
C ALA A 80 5.98 -7.70 -6.99
N THR A 81 7.09 -7.35 -7.66
CA THR A 81 8.00 -8.33 -8.27
C THR A 81 9.03 -8.89 -7.31
N GLU A 82 9.30 -8.19 -6.21
CA GLU A 82 10.14 -8.70 -5.13
C GLU A 82 9.31 -9.71 -4.32
N ILE A 83 9.52 -11.00 -4.61
CA ILE A 83 8.83 -12.11 -3.95
C ILE A 83 9.08 -12.05 -2.44
N PHE A 84 8.01 -12.04 -1.64
CA PHE A 84 8.03 -12.26 -0.19
C PHE A 84 7.21 -13.50 0.19
#